data_AF-A0A4R6SYX5-F1
#
_entry.id   AF-A0A4R6SYX5-F1
#
_cell.length_a   1.000
_cell.length_b   1.000
_cell.length_c   1.000
_cell.angle_alpha   90.00
_cell.angle_beta   90.00
_cell.angle_gamma   90.00
#
_symmetry.space_group_name_H-M   'P 1'
#
loop_
_entity.id
_entity.type
_entity.pdbx_description
1 polymer ?
#
loop_
_entity_poly.entity_id
_entity_poly.type
_entity_poly.pdbx_seq_one_letter_code
_entity_poly.pdbx_strand_id
1 'polypeptide(L)'
;MISEIYGEYAGLRIRQIPVIAGIIILISSCQNANTPVNTYGASADTVIELHQKPLREKVLTAAEQRALTPDLVIQRLKEGNKRYVENDLTARDHSVMVRNALKGQYPKAVVISCLDSRVPVADIFDKGIGDLFVGRVAGNFVNEDLLGSIEYGCKVSGAKLVLIIGHESCGAIKAAIDDVKMGNITAMLKKIKPAVAISRDFRGEKTAKNDKFVEYVAKNNVLQTIETIRAKSPILKEMEAKGEIKIVGAYYELSTGIVQFL
;
A
#
# COMPACT_ATOMS: atom_id res chain seq x y z
N MET A 1 15.68 14.27 -29.36
CA MET A 1 16.20 12.91 -29.55
C MET A 1 15.44 12.03 -28.58
N ILE A 2 14.94 10.88 -29.02
CA ILE A 2 13.81 10.08 -28.47
C ILE A 2 12.45 10.49 -29.07
N SER A 3 12.25 10.08 -30.31
CA SER A 3 10.98 10.01 -31.01
C SER A 3 11.07 8.86 -32.00
N GLU A 4 11.06 7.63 -31.51
CA GLU A 4 10.91 6.40 -32.32
C GLU A 4 10.89 5.23 -31.34
N ILE A 5 9.77 4.51 -31.30
CA ILE A 5 9.55 3.09 -30.91
C ILE A 5 8.04 3.02 -30.65
N TYR A 6 7.23 2.91 -31.71
CA TYR A 6 5.89 2.30 -31.67
C TYR A 6 5.51 1.85 -33.10
N GLY A 7 5.72 0.56 -33.34
CA GLY A 7 5.37 -0.24 -34.51
C GLY A 7 6.00 -1.61 -34.21
N GLU A 8 5.36 -2.77 -34.28
CA GLU A 8 4.23 -3.26 -35.04
C GLU A 8 3.55 -4.36 -34.21
N TYR A 9 2.22 -4.41 -34.12
CA TYR A 9 1.48 -5.66 -33.90
C TYR A 9 0.09 -5.51 -34.52
N ALA A 10 -0.01 -5.79 -35.81
CA ALA A 10 -1.27 -5.92 -36.53
C ALA A 10 -1.32 -7.30 -37.18
N GLY A 11 -2.34 -8.09 -36.83
CA GLY A 11 -2.75 -9.23 -37.65
C GLY A 11 -3.13 -10.48 -36.87
N LEU A 12 -4.40 -10.58 -36.42
CA LEU A 12 -5.05 -11.88 -36.30
C LEU A 12 -6.47 -11.80 -36.87
N ARG A 13 -6.69 -12.53 -37.97
CA ARG A 13 -7.94 -12.60 -38.74
C ARG A 13 -8.98 -13.44 -38.01
N ILE A 14 -10.19 -12.91 -37.83
CA ILE A 14 -11.36 -13.66 -37.37
C ILE A 14 -12.12 -14.18 -38.61
N ARG A 15 -12.31 -15.51 -38.69
CA ARG A 15 -13.11 -16.17 -39.74
C ARG A 15 -14.60 -16.09 -39.40
N GLN A 16 -15.41 -15.70 -40.39
CA GLN A 16 -16.87 -15.74 -40.38
C GLN A 16 -17.40 -17.18 -40.49
N ILE A 17 -18.52 -17.47 -39.82
CA ILE A 17 -19.33 -18.70 -39.99
C ILE A 17 -20.76 -18.26 -40.35
N PRO A 18 -21.42 -18.87 -41.36
CA PRO A 18 -22.68 -18.37 -41.91
C PRO A 18 -23.92 -18.84 -41.15
N VAL A 19 -24.97 -18.04 -41.30
CA VAL A 19 -26.36 -18.24 -40.88
C VAL A 19 -27.04 -19.29 -41.77
N ILE A 20 -27.78 -20.22 -41.17
CA ILE A 20 -28.78 -21.04 -41.88
C ILE A 20 -30.10 -20.97 -41.11
N ALA A 21 -31.15 -20.57 -41.83
CA ALA A 21 -32.55 -20.53 -41.41
C ALA A 21 -33.23 -21.90 -41.61
N GLY A 22 -34.22 -22.22 -40.79
CA GLY A 22 -35.10 -23.38 -40.95
C GLY A 22 -36.34 -23.29 -40.07
N ILE A 23 -37.45 -22.90 -40.69
CA ILE A 23 -38.83 -22.86 -40.16
C ILE A 23 -39.40 -24.28 -40.11
N ILE A 24 -40.21 -24.62 -39.09
CA ILE A 24 -41.46 -25.41 -39.22
C ILE A 24 -42.35 -25.14 -38.00
N ILE A 25 -43.57 -24.67 -38.30
CA ILE A 25 -44.72 -24.50 -37.41
C ILE A 25 -45.48 -25.83 -37.38
N LEU A 26 -45.95 -26.27 -36.20
CA LEU A 26 -47.10 -27.16 -36.09
C LEU A 26 -47.86 -26.87 -34.78
N ILE A 27 -49.18 -26.75 -34.92
CA ILE A 27 -50.16 -26.20 -33.99
C ILE A 27 -51.00 -27.38 -33.45
N SER A 28 -51.18 -27.47 -32.14
CA SER A 28 -52.29 -28.14 -31.40
C SER A 28 -51.77 -28.49 -29.99
N SER A 29 -52.47 -28.31 -28.87
CA SER A 29 -53.87 -27.99 -28.58
C SER A 29 -53.98 -27.64 -27.08
N CYS A 30 -55.01 -26.86 -26.73
CA CYS A 30 -55.62 -26.61 -25.41
C CYS A 30 -55.46 -27.76 -24.35
N GLN A 31 -55.43 -27.58 -23.01
CA GLN A 31 -56.19 -26.68 -22.13
C GLN A 31 -55.70 -26.84 -20.64
N ASN A 32 -55.84 -25.76 -19.86
CA ASN A 32 -56.07 -25.64 -18.39
C ASN A 32 -55.30 -26.51 -17.36
N ALA A 33 -54.61 -25.85 -16.41
CA ALA A 33 -55.15 -25.58 -15.06
C ALA A 33 -54.15 -24.84 -14.14
N ASN A 34 -54.58 -23.65 -13.69
CA ASN A 34 -54.37 -22.99 -12.39
C ASN A 34 -53.03 -23.13 -11.63
N THR A 35 -52.35 -21.99 -11.46
CA THR A 35 -51.76 -21.61 -10.16
C THR A 35 -51.70 -20.08 -10.04
N PRO A 36 -51.94 -19.49 -8.84
CA PRO A 36 -52.33 -18.10 -8.70
C PRO A 36 -51.14 -17.14 -8.73
N VAL A 37 -51.35 -15.99 -9.36
CA VAL A 37 -50.51 -14.79 -9.23
C VAL A 37 -50.76 -14.19 -7.85
N ASN A 38 -49.73 -14.17 -7.01
CA ASN A 38 -49.77 -13.44 -5.74
C ASN A 38 -49.14 -12.06 -5.94
N THR A 39 -49.98 -11.03 -5.86
CA THR A 39 -49.61 -9.62 -5.90
C THR A 39 -48.93 -9.23 -4.58
N TYR A 40 -47.66 -8.82 -4.63
CA TYR A 40 -47.04 -8.13 -3.50
C TYR A 40 -47.42 -6.65 -3.54
N GLY A 41 -48.14 -6.21 -2.51
CA GLY A 41 -48.54 -4.83 -2.30
C GLY A 41 -47.34 -3.91 -2.05
N ALA A 42 -47.46 -2.69 -2.55
CA ALA A 42 -46.53 -1.60 -2.29
C ALA A 42 -46.53 -1.24 -0.79
N SER A 43 -45.43 -1.48 -0.10
CA SER A 43 -45.12 -0.85 1.18
C SER A 43 -44.27 0.39 0.90
N ALA A 44 -44.66 1.53 1.48
CA ALA A 44 -44.03 2.84 1.29
C ALA A 44 -42.49 2.77 1.37
N ASP A 45 -41.85 3.07 0.24
CA ASP A 45 -40.40 3.21 0.12
C ASP A 45 -39.93 4.34 1.04
N THR A 46 -39.39 3.96 2.20
CA THR A 46 -38.57 4.86 2.99
C THR A 46 -37.27 5.01 2.22
N VAL A 47 -37.14 6.10 1.45
CA VAL A 47 -35.87 6.48 0.84
C VAL A 47 -34.90 6.77 1.99
N ILE A 48 -34.08 5.78 2.35
CA ILE A 48 -32.93 6.00 3.22
C ILE A 48 -31.98 6.85 2.39
N GLU A 49 -31.99 8.15 2.63
CA GLU A 49 -31.01 9.07 2.09
C GLU A 49 -29.66 8.72 2.73
N LEU A 50 -28.95 7.77 2.10
CA LEU A 50 -27.58 7.44 2.43
C LEU A 50 -26.79 8.74 2.36
N HIS A 51 -26.47 9.31 3.51
CA HIS A 51 -25.52 10.42 3.62
C HIS A 51 -24.17 9.91 3.12
N GLN A 52 -23.96 9.98 1.80
CA GLN A 52 -22.69 9.63 1.19
C GLN A 52 -21.66 10.66 1.67
N LYS A 53 -20.62 10.19 2.37
CA LYS A 53 -19.49 11.05 2.74
C LYS A 53 -18.97 11.74 1.47
N PRO A 54 -18.67 13.05 1.53
CA PRO A 54 -18.18 13.76 0.36
C PRO A 54 -16.88 13.13 -0.15
N LEU A 55 -16.81 12.91 -1.47
CA LEU A 55 -15.63 12.36 -2.11
C LEU A 55 -14.49 13.39 -2.09
N ARG A 56 -13.33 12.99 -1.56
CA ARG A 56 -12.11 13.79 -1.68
C ARG A 56 -11.51 13.61 -3.07
N GLU A 57 -11.36 14.72 -3.79
CA GLU A 57 -10.78 14.79 -5.14
C GLU A 57 -9.47 15.60 -5.21
N LYS A 58 -9.16 16.35 -4.14
CA LYS A 58 -8.02 17.28 -4.09
C LYS A 58 -6.72 16.60 -3.67
N VAL A 59 -5.63 16.93 -4.36
CA VAL A 59 -4.25 16.57 -4.01
C VAL A 59 -3.59 17.68 -3.20
N LEU A 60 -2.52 17.34 -2.46
CA LEU A 60 -1.75 18.32 -1.70
C LEU A 60 -1.04 19.30 -2.65
N THR A 61 -1.04 20.59 -2.30
CA THR A 61 -0.29 21.64 -3.01
C THR A 61 1.10 21.86 -2.41
N ALA A 62 1.99 22.51 -3.18
CA ALA A 62 3.32 22.90 -2.70
C ALA A 62 3.27 23.82 -1.46
N ALA A 63 2.31 24.74 -1.40
CA ALA A 63 2.15 25.65 -0.26
C ALA A 63 1.74 24.89 1.00
N GLU A 64 0.75 23.99 0.89
CA GLU A 64 0.33 23.15 2.01
C GLU A 64 1.44 22.22 2.49
N GLN A 65 2.23 21.65 1.59
CA GLN A 65 3.37 20.80 1.95
C GLN A 65 4.46 21.59 2.70
N ARG A 66 4.76 22.83 2.26
CA ARG A 66 5.76 23.68 2.93
C ARG A 66 5.36 24.06 4.35
N ALA A 67 4.06 24.13 4.64
CA ALA A 67 3.55 24.37 5.99
C ALA A 67 3.60 23.13 6.90
N LEU A 68 3.97 21.96 6.39
CA LEU A 68 4.10 20.74 7.21
C LEU A 68 5.43 20.70 7.96
N THR A 69 5.36 20.30 9.22
CA THR A 69 6.51 19.84 9.99
C THR A 69 6.54 18.31 10.03
N PRO A 70 7.70 17.67 10.27
CA PRO A 70 7.78 16.22 10.42
C PRO A 70 6.81 15.66 11.48
N ASP A 71 6.69 16.34 12.62
CA ASP A 71 5.79 15.93 13.72
C ASP A 71 4.32 16.01 13.34
N LEU A 72 3.92 17.05 12.61
CA LEU A 72 2.56 17.17 12.10
C LEU A 72 2.25 16.05 11.10
N VAL A 73 3.22 15.63 10.28
CA VAL A 73 3.05 14.49 9.38
C VAL A 73 2.85 13.20 10.17
N ILE A 74 3.69 12.92 11.18
CA ILE A 74 3.53 11.74 12.05
C ILE A 74 2.15 11.73 12.71
N GLN A 75 1.71 12.86 13.26
CA GLN A 75 0.39 12.99 13.87
C GLN A 75 -0.73 12.67 12.88
N ARG A 76 -0.69 13.23 11.66
CA ARG A 76 -1.70 12.98 10.62
C ARG A 76 -1.72 11.54 10.10
N LEU A 77 -0.59 10.84 10.17
CA LEU A 77 -0.53 9.41 9.88
C LEU A 77 -1.19 8.61 11.01
N LYS A 78 -0.86 8.90 12.28
CA LYS A 78 -1.51 8.27 13.45
C LYS A 78 -3.03 8.46 13.45
N GLU A 79 -3.51 9.68 13.19
CA GLU A 79 -4.94 9.99 13.06
C GLU A 79 -5.60 9.23 11.90
N GLY A 80 -4.88 9.08 10.79
CA GLY A 80 -5.37 8.31 9.66
C GLY A 80 -5.44 6.81 9.96
N ASN A 81 -4.47 6.26 10.67
CA ASN A 81 -4.52 4.87 11.12
C ASN A 81 -5.62 4.63 12.14
N LYS A 82 -5.88 5.59 13.03
CA LYS A 82 -7.05 5.54 13.92
C LYS A 82 -8.35 5.40 13.12
N ARG A 83 -8.56 6.22 12.07
CA ARG A 83 -9.73 6.10 11.19
C ARG A 83 -9.80 4.76 10.46
N TYR A 84 -8.67 4.21 10.04
CA TYR A 84 -8.62 2.88 9.45
C TYR A 84 -9.11 1.79 10.42
N VAL A 85 -8.61 1.81 11.66
CA VAL A 85 -9.03 0.87 12.73
C VAL A 85 -10.51 1.02 13.07
N GLU A 86 -11.02 2.26 13.08
CA GLU A 86 -12.43 2.58 13.37
C GLU A 86 -13.37 2.37 12.17
N ASN A 87 -12.85 1.95 11.01
CA ASN A 87 -13.57 1.84 9.74
C ASN A 87 -14.27 3.16 9.31
N ASP A 88 -13.66 4.30 9.66
CA ASP A 88 -14.13 5.65 9.36
C ASP A 88 -13.30 6.29 8.23
N LEU A 89 -13.10 5.54 7.14
CA LEU A 89 -12.22 5.97 6.05
C LEU A 89 -12.80 7.15 5.25
N THR A 90 -11.90 7.97 4.70
CA THR A 90 -12.26 9.06 3.78
C THR A 90 -12.61 8.46 2.41
N ALA A 91 -13.79 8.78 1.89
CA ALA A 91 -14.17 8.42 0.53
C ALA A 91 -13.36 9.25 -0.48
N ARG A 92 -12.84 8.62 -1.55
CA ARG A 92 -11.94 9.27 -2.53
C ARG A 92 -12.30 8.89 -3.96
N ASP A 93 -12.17 9.84 -4.88
CA ASP A 93 -12.13 9.55 -6.32
C ASP A 93 -10.67 9.54 -6.79
N HIS A 94 -10.08 8.34 -6.85
CA HIS A 94 -8.69 8.18 -7.29
C HIS A 94 -8.49 8.60 -8.75
N SER A 95 -9.48 8.43 -9.61
CA SER A 95 -9.39 8.78 -11.03
C SER A 95 -9.20 10.28 -11.20
N VAL A 96 -10.01 11.08 -10.49
CA VAL A 96 -9.89 12.54 -10.47
C VAL A 96 -8.60 12.97 -9.79
N MET A 97 -8.24 12.38 -8.65
CA MET A 97 -7.01 12.73 -7.95
C MET A 97 -5.75 12.50 -8.80
N VAL A 98 -5.68 11.42 -9.58
CA VAL A 98 -4.57 11.16 -10.52
C VAL A 98 -4.48 12.26 -11.57
N ARG A 99 -5.62 12.67 -12.17
CA ARG A 99 -5.64 13.79 -13.13
C ARG A 99 -5.20 15.10 -12.48
N ASN A 100 -5.60 15.35 -11.24
CA ASN A 100 -5.20 16.54 -10.49
C ASN A 100 -3.70 16.53 -10.12
N ALA A 101 -3.09 15.35 -9.98
CA ALA A 101 -1.67 15.17 -9.71
C ALA A 101 -0.75 15.33 -10.94
N LEU A 102 -1.30 15.49 -12.16
CA LEU A 102 -0.50 15.58 -13.39
C LEU A 102 0.48 16.77 -13.40
N LYS A 103 0.15 17.85 -12.69
CA LYS A 103 0.99 19.05 -12.61
C LYS A 103 2.11 18.93 -11.56
N GLY A 104 2.13 17.86 -10.78
CA GLY A 104 3.12 17.61 -9.73
C GLY A 104 2.52 16.93 -8.52
N GLN A 105 3.38 16.29 -7.73
CA GLN A 105 3.03 15.67 -6.46
C GLN A 105 3.91 16.23 -5.35
N TYR A 106 3.29 16.46 -4.20
CA TYR A 106 3.92 17.06 -3.02
C TYR A 106 3.70 16.11 -1.82
N PRO A 107 4.40 14.97 -1.76
CA PRO A 107 4.17 13.95 -0.75
C PRO A 107 4.47 14.46 0.66
N LYS A 108 3.69 14.05 1.64
CA LYS A 108 3.97 14.35 3.06
C LYS A 108 5.12 13.50 3.58
N ALA A 109 5.17 12.25 3.13
CA ALA A 109 6.14 11.26 3.58
C ALA A 109 6.57 10.33 2.43
N VAL A 110 7.78 9.79 2.56
CA VAL A 110 8.21 8.57 1.88
C VAL A 110 8.06 7.42 2.86
N VAL A 111 7.38 6.35 2.46
CA VAL A 111 7.15 5.16 3.28
C VAL A 111 7.80 3.95 2.62
N ILE A 112 8.65 3.23 3.35
CA ILE A 112 9.22 1.96 2.91
C ILE A 112 8.51 0.84 3.66
N SER A 113 7.86 -0.04 2.89
CA SER A 113 7.05 -1.14 3.41
C SER A 113 7.45 -2.48 2.80
N CYS A 114 6.91 -3.56 3.34
CA CYS A 114 7.06 -4.89 2.77
C CYS A 114 6.29 -5.02 1.44
N LEU A 115 6.74 -5.92 0.57
CA LEU A 115 6.00 -6.34 -0.64
C LEU A 115 4.66 -7.03 -0.33
N ASP A 116 4.44 -7.46 0.92
CA ASP A 116 3.22 -8.10 1.40
C ASP A 116 1.97 -7.23 1.20
N SER A 117 1.08 -7.64 0.30
CA SER A 117 -0.12 -6.86 -0.11
C SER A 117 -1.13 -6.62 1.01
N ARG A 118 -1.01 -7.33 2.14
CA ARG A 118 -1.83 -7.11 3.33
C ARG A 118 -1.47 -5.83 4.08
N VAL A 119 -0.43 -5.11 3.63
CA VAL A 119 -0.01 -3.80 4.14
C VAL A 119 -0.31 -2.70 3.10
N PRO A 120 -1.58 -2.33 2.89
CA PRO A 120 -1.95 -1.29 1.95
C PRO A 120 -1.65 0.10 2.56
N VAL A 121 -0.40 0.56 2.41
CA VAL A 121 0.15 1.75 3.12
C VAL A 121 -0.74 3.00 3.02
N ALA A 122 -1.30 3.28 1.84
CA ALA A 122 -2.18 4.44 1.67
C ALA A 122 -3.48 4.30 2.48
N ASP A 123 -4.05 3.09 2.51
CA ASP A 123 -5.31 2.80 3.19
C ASP A 123 -5.14 2.75 4.71
N ILE A 124 -4.09 2.07 5.22
CA ILE A 124 -3.83 1.97 6.67
C ILE A 124 -3.53 3.32 7.32
N PHE A 125 -3.15 4.32 6.53
CA PHE A 125 -2.95 5.70 6.99
C PHE A 125 -4.05 6.64 6.54
N ASP A 126 -5.11 6.16 5.89
CA ASP A 126 -6.17 6.96 5.30
C ASP A 126 -5.60 8.18 4.53
N LYS A 127 -4.81 7.89 3.50
CA LYS A 127 -4.18 8.86 2.60
C LYS A 127 -4.53 8.54 1.15
N GLY A 128 -4.52 9.56 0.31
CA GLY A 128 -4.85 9.44 -1.11
C GLY A 128 -3.65 9.63 -2.02
N ILE A 129 -3.93 9.70 -3.32
CA ILE A 129 -2.92 9.92 -4.36
C ILE A 129 -2.12 11.20 -4.08
N GLY A 130 -0.81 11.12 -4.21
CA GLY A 130 0.13 12.23 -4.00
C GLY A 130 0.38 12.60 -2.54
N ASP A 131 -0.31 11.98 -1.56
CA ASP A 131 -0.03 12.22 -0.14
C ASP A 131 1.22 11.46 0.35
N LEU A 132 1.50 10.29 -0.20
CA LEU A 132 2.62 9.42 0.18
C LEU A 132 3.33 8.91 -1.06
N PHE A 133 4.67 8.84 -1.01
CA PHE A 133 5.44 7.98 -1.90
C PHE A 133 5.72 6.66 -1.18
N VAL A 134 5.44 5.53 -1.82
CA VAL A 134 5.52 4.21 -1.18
C VAL A 134 6.50 3.32 -1.96
N GLY A 135 7.63 2.99 -1.34
CA GLY A 135 8.56 1.98 -1.81
C GLY A 135 8.27 0.63 -1.15
N ARG A 136 8.34 -0.47 -1.90
CA ARG A 136 8.03 -1.81 -1.38
C ARG A 136 9.08 -2.83 -1.76
N VAL A 137 9.57 -3.58 -0.76
CA VAL A 137 10.45 -4.73 -0.96
C VAL A 137 10.20 -5.78 0.10
N ALA A 138 10.34 -7.07 -0.22
CA ALA A 138 10.10 -8.13 0.75
C ALA A 138 11.08 -8.00 1.95
N GLY A 139 10.52 -7.75 3.15
CA GLY A 139 11.30 -7.49 4.36
C GLY A 139 11.76 -6.05 4.55
N ASN A 140 11.21 -5.08 3.80
CA ASN A 140 11.31 -3.63 4.01
C ASN A 140 12.73 -3.08 4.35
N PHE A 141 13.78 -3.73 3.84
CA PHE A 141 15.15 -3.23 3.87
C PHE A 141 15.34 -2.16 2.79
N VAL A 142 16.48 -1.48 2.80
CA VAL A 142 16.82 -0.48 1.76
C VAL A 142 18.02 -0.95 0.93
N ASN A 143 17.82 -1.04 -0.39
CA ASN A 143 18.88 -1.17 -1.39
C ASN A 143 19.18 0.22 -2.01
N GLU A 144 20.06 0.26 -3.02
CA GLU A 144 20.42 1.48 -3.73
C GLU A 144 19.21 2.20 -4.35
N ASP A 145 18.37 1.47 -5.09
CA ASP A 145 17.19 2.05 -5.74
C ASP A 145 16.20 2.67 -4.75
N LEU A 146 15.93 1.98 -3.63
CA LEU A 146 15.06 2.51 -2.59
C LEU A 146 15.71 3.69 -1.86
N LEU A 147 17.02 3.65 -1.60
CA LEU A 147 17.71 4.77 -0.95
C LEU A 147 17.65 6.03 -1.82
N GLY A 148 17.96 5.90 -3.11
CA GLY A 148 17.84 7.00 -4.07
C GLY A 148 16.40 7.49 -4.22
N SER A 149 15.41 6.60 -4.13
CA SER A 149 14.00 6.98 -4.11
C SER A 149 13.61 7.79 -2.87
N ILE A 150 14.17 7.47 -1.70
CA ILE A 150 13.97 8.25 -0.47
C ILE A 150 14.62 9.62 -0.60
N GLU A 151 15.86 9.68 -1.11
CA GLU A 151 16.56 10.94 -1.37
C GLU A 151 15.76 11.83 -2.33
N TYR A 152 15.24 11.26 -3.41
CA TYR A 152 14.37 11.98 -4.34
C TYR A 152 13.11 12.50 -3.65
N GLY A 153 12.37 11.64 -2.94
CA GLY A 153 11.13 12.03 -2.28
C GLY A 153 11.30 13.13 -1.23
N CYS A 154 12.42 13.11 -0.49
CA CYS A 154 12.73 14.13 0.51
C CYS A 154 13.36 15.38 -0.12
N LYS A 155 14.50 15.24 -0.81
CA LYS A 155 15.30 16.37 -1.28
C LYS A 155 14.71 17.08 -2.49
N VAL A 156 14.10 16.33 -3.41
CA VAL A 156 13.53 16.86 -4.65
C VAL A 156 12.04 17.14 -4.49
N SER A 157 11.28 16.19 -3.97
CA SER A 157 9.81 16.32 -3.83
C SER A 157 9.35 16.95 -2.51
N GLY A 158 10.25 17.18 -1.55
CA GLY A 158 9.97 17.98 -0.36
C GLY A 158 9.26 17.26 0.79
N ALA A 159 9.19 15.93 0.78
CA ALA A 159 8.61 15.14 1.88
C ALA A 159 9.26 15.46 3.23
N LYS A 160 8.46 15.42 4.30
CA LYS A 160 8.88 15.80 5.67
C LYS A 160 9.19 14.60 6.57
N LEU A 161 8.91 13.40 6.10
CA LEU A 161 9.04 12.18 6.89
C LEU A 161 9.51 11.03 6.03
N VAL A 162 10.46 10.27 6.54
CA VAL A 162 10.79 8.92 6.08
C VAL A 162 10.25 7.96 7.13
N LEU A 163 9.33 7.07 6.73
CA LEU A 163 8.75 6.07 7.60
C LEU A 163 9.14 4.67 7.12
N ILE A 164 9.77 3.89 7.98
CA ILE A 164 10.06 2.47 7.71
C ILE A 164 9.05 1.65 8.49
N ILE A 165 8.24 0.85 7.79
CA ILE A 165 7.17 0.07 8.41
C ILE A 165 7.38 -1.43 8.21
N GLY A 166 7.57 -2.14 9.32
CA GLY A 166 7.49 -3.60 9.41
C GLY A 166 6.04 -4.05 9.67
N HIS A 167 5.79 -5.35 9.63
CA HIS A 167 4.44 -5.86 9.89
C HIS A 167 4.44 -7.25 10.52
N GLU A 168 3.30 -7.58 11.13
CA GLU A 168 2.97 -8.89 11.69
C GLU A 168 3.11 -10.01 10.68
N SER A 169 3.68 -11.14 11.13
CA SER A 169 3.80 -12.38 10.34
C SER A 169 4.50 -12.20 8.98
N CYS A 170 5.52 -11.35 8.90
CA CYS A 170 6.27 -11.11 7.66
C CYS A 170 7.01 -12.37 7.16
N GLY A 171 6.65 -12.83 5.96
CA GLY A 171 7.23 -14.01 5.34
C GLY A 171 8.73 -13.88 5.04
N ALA A 172 9.21 -12.69 4.68
CA ALA A 172 10.63 -12.46 4.45
C ALA A 172 11.45 -12.52 5.74
N ILE A 173 10.89 -12.04 6.86
CA ILE A 173 11.51 -12.18 8.19
C ILE A 173 11.56 -13.65 8.59
N LYS A 174 10.45 -14.38 8.44
CA LYS A 174 10.39 -15.84 8.70
C LYS A 174 11.44 -16.60 7.87
N ALA A 175 11.53 -16.33 6.58
CA ALA A 175 12.52 -16.95 5.69
C ALA A 175 13.98 -16.58 6.06
N ALA A 176 14.23 -15.37 6.56
CA ALA A 176 15.56 -14.97 7.03
C ALA A 176 15.95 -15.70 8.33
N ILE A 177 14.99 -15.93 9.23
CA ILE A 177 15.19 -16.72 10.46
C ILE A 177 15.51 -18.18 10.12
N ASP A 178 14.76 -18.78 9.19
CA ASP A 178 14.96 -20.17 8.74
C ASP A 178 16.15 -20.36 7.80
N ASP A 179 16.89 -19.28 7.50
CA ASP A 179 18.02 -19.23 6.57
C ASP A 179 17.76 -19.88 5.20
N VAL A 180 16.58 -19.62 4.62
CA VAL A 180 16.17 -20.16 3.32
C VAL A 180 17.20 -19.84 2.23
N LYS A 181 17.55 -20.86 1.42
CA LYS A 181 18.44 -20.75 0.26
C LYS A 181 17.68 -21.06 -1.02
N MET A 182 17.43 -20.03 -1.83
CA MET A 182 16.72 -20.17 -3.10
C MET A 182 17.01 -18.98 -4.01
N GLY A 183 17.71 -19.18 -5.14
CA GLY A 183 17.96 -18.16 -6.16
C GLY A 183 18.28 -16.75 -5.61
N ASN A 184 17.64 -15.73 -6.18
CA ASN A 184 17.78 -14.33 -5.77
C ASN A 184 17.25 -14.04 -4.35
N ILE A 185 16.36 -14.89 -3.82
CA ILE A 185 15.85 -14.76 -2.45
C ILE A 185 17.02 -14.84 -1.45
N THR A 186 18.00 -15.71 -1.70
CA THR A 186 19.18 -15.85 -0.83
C THR A 186 19.93 -14.52 -0.65
N ALA A 187 20.19 -13.80 -1.74
CA ALA A 187 20.91 -12.52 -1.71
C ALA A 187 20.06 -11.38 -1.12
N MET A 188 18.74 -11.48 -1.25
CA MET A 188 17.79 -10.58 -0.60
C MET A 188 17.80 -10.78 0.92
N LEU A 189 17.62 -12.02 1.40
CA LEU A 189 17.55 -12.35 2.82
C LEU A 189 18.85 -12.01 3.58
N LYS A 190 20.02 -12.03 2.90
CA LYS A 190 21.28 -11.53 3.47
C LYS A 190 21.20 -10.10 3.99
N LYS A 191 20.31 -9.26 3.44
CA LYS A 191 20.10 -7.88 3.88
C LYS A 191 19.26 -7.77 5.16
N ILE A 192 18.49 -8.82 5.50
CA ILE A 192 17.65 -8.91 6.71
C ILE A 192 18.42 -9.61 7.85
N LYS A 193 19.36 -10.50 7.53
CA LYS A 193 20.14 -11.26 8.51
C LYS A 193 20.79 -10.45 9.64
N PRO A 194 21.29 -9.21 9.44
CA PRO A 194 21.77 -8.38 10.55
C PRO A 194 20.73 -8.20 11.65
N ALA A 195 19.45 -8.01 11.30
CA ALA A 195 18.35 -7.90 12.25
C ALA A 195 18.14 -9.20 13.07
N VAL A 196 18.27 -10.36 12.41
CA VAL A 196 18.23 -11.67 13.09
C VAL A 196 19.40 -11.80 14.07
N ALA A 197 20.59 -11.35 13.66
CA ALA A 197 21.80 -11.44 14.48
C ALA A 197 21.75 -10.55 15.74
N ILE A 198 21.20 -9.33 15.66
CA ILE A 198 21.03 -8.46 16.83
C ILE A 198 19.89 -8.91 17.74
N SER A 199 18.98 -9.76 17.25
CA SER A 199 17.83 -10.27 18.01
C SER A 199 18.16 -11.49 18.90
N ARG A 200 19.44 -11.78 19.13
CA ARG A 200 19.90 -12.96 19.89
C ARG A 200 19.59 -12.88 21.39
N ASP A 201 19.33 -11.69 21.90
CA ASP A 201 18.95 -11.42 23.29
C ASP A 201 17.48 -11.77 23.61
N PHE A 202 16.67 -12.07 22.60
CA PHE A 202 15.29 -12.50 22.79
C PHE A 202 15.19 -13.72 23.73
N ARG A 203 14.28 -13.61 24.71
CA ARG A 203 13.99 -14.67 25.69
C ARG A 203 12.86 -15.55 25.18
N GLY A 204 13.19 -16.77 24.75
CA GLY A 204 12.23 -17.74 24.23
C GLY A 204 12.80 -18.52 23.05
N GLU A 205 11.94 -19.32 22.41
CA GLU A 205 12.31 -20.08 21.21
C GLU A 205 12.59 -19.13 20.04
N LYS A 206 13.75 -19.29 19.40
CA LYS A 206 14.22 -18.42 18.31
C LYS A 206 14.00 -19.06 16.94
N THR A 207 12.75 -19.38 16.63
CA THR A 207 12.35 -20.03 15.37
C THR A 207 11.29 -19.20 14.65
N ALA A 208 11.14 -19.41 13.33
CA ALA A 208 10.12 -18.69 12.55
C ALA A 208 8.67 -19.08 12.91
N LYS A 209 8.49 -20.12 13.73
CA LYS A 209 7.19 -20.56 14.26
C LYS A 209 6.77 -19.77 15.51
N ASN A 210 7.71 -19.10 16.18
CA ASN A 210 7.40 -18.26 17.33
C ASN A 210 7.09 -16.83 16.87
N ASP A 211 5.81 -16.50 16.73
CA ASP A 211 5.40 -15.18 16.21
C ASP A 211 5.93 -14.01 17.05
N LYS A 212 6.14 -14.17 18.36
CA LYS A 212 6.77 -13.12 19.19
C LYS A 212 8.23 -12.87 18.81
N PHE A 213 8.96 -13.94 18.47
CA PHE A 213 10.32 -13.79 17.97
C PHE A 213 10.34 -13.15 16.58
N VAL A 214 9.40 -13.54 15.71
CA VAL A 214 9.27 -12.94 14.37
C VAL A 214 8.95 -11.45 14.47
N GLU A 215 8.04 -11.05 15.35
CA GLU A 215 7.75 -9.65 15.64
C GLU A 215 9.00 -8.91 16.15
N TYR A 216 9.72 -9.49 17.10
CA TYR A 216 10.93 -8.90 17.65
C TYR A 216 11.99 -8.65 16.57
N VAL A 217 12.24 -9.65 15.72
CA VAL A 217 13.15 -9.53 14.57
C VAL A 217 12.64 -8.49 13.57
N ALA A 218 11.34 -8.44 13.30
CA ALA A 218 10.74 -7.48 12.38
C ALA A 218 10.91 -6.03 12.86
N LYS A 219 10.69 -5.76 14.16
CA LYS A 219 10.94 -4.45 14.79
C LYS A 219 12.42 -4.08 14.73
N ASN A 220 13.32 -5.01 15.05
CA ASN A 220 14.76 -4.81 14.91
C ASN A 220 15.19 -4.58 13.46
N ASN A 221 14.53 -5.19 12.48
CA ASN A 221 14.79 -4.96 11.06
C ASN A 221 14.39 -3.54 10.62
N VAL A 222 13.30 -3.00 11.15
CA VAL A 222 12.91 -1.59 10.95
C VAL A 222 13.99 -0.65 11.50
N LEU A 223 14.39 -0.83 12.75
CA LEU A 223 15.41 0.00 13.39
C LEU A 223 16.76 -0.10 12.67
N GLN A 224 17.19 -1.31 12.29
CA GLN A 224 18.43 -1.51 11.55
C GLN A 224 18.39 -0.87 10.15
N THR A 225 17.22 -0.84 9.51
CA THR A 225 17.03 -0.18 8.22
C THR A 225 17.17 1.34 8.36
N ILE A 226 16.63 1.93 9.43
CA ILE A 226 16.80 3.36 9.73
C ILE A 226 18.29 3.70 9.89
N GLU A 227 19.03 2.91 10.67
CA GLU A 227 20.47 3.10 10.84
C GLU A 227 21.23 2.95 9.51
N THR A 228 20.80 2.00 8.66
CA THR A 228 21.37 1.84 7.32
C THR A 228 21.15 3.07 6.45
N ILE A 229 19.96 3.68 6.48
CA ILE A 229 19.66 4.92 5.74
C ILE A 229 20.57 6.05 6.21
N ARG A 230 20.66 6.27 7.53
CA ARG A 230 21.52 7.30 8.13
C ARG A 230 22.99 7.10 7.79
N ALA A 231 23.45 5.85 7.76
CA ALA A 231 24.84 5.53 7.44
C ALA A 231 25.17 5.70 5.96
N LYS A 232 24.22 5.41 5.06
CA LYS A 232 24.48 5.36 3.61
C LYS A 232 24.03 6.60 2.84
N SER A 233 23.21 7.47 3.42
CA SER A 233 22.78 8.72 2.81
C SER A 233 23.21 9.92 3.64
N PRO A 234 24.34 10.57 3.28
CA PRO A 234 24.72 11.86 3.85
C PRO A 234 23.63 12.92 3.68
N ILE A 235 22.91 12.89 2.55
CA ILE A 235 21.83 13.83 2.24
C ILE A 235 20.71 13.74 3.28
N LEU A 236 20.16 12.54 3.50
CA LEU A 236 19.05 12.34 4.44
C LEU A 236 19.50 12.58 5.89
N LYS A 237 20.73 12.19 6.23
CA LYS A 237 21.32 12.45 7.55
C LYS A 237 21.44 13.95 7.84
N GLU A 238 21.89 14.74 6.86
CA GLU A 238 22.00 16.19 6.99
C GLU A 238 20.61 16.85 7.11
N MET A 239 19.64 16.43 6.30
CA MET A 239 18.27 16.93 6.38
C MET A 239 17.61 16.62 7.74
N GLU A 240 17.82 15.41 8.27
CA GLU A 240 17.34 15.02 9.60
C GLU A 240 18.00 15.87 10.71
N ALA A 241 19.32 16.08 10.64
CA ALA A 241 20.06 16.91 11.59
C ALA A 241 19.59 18.38 11.61
N LYS A 242 19.11 18.91 10.48
CA LYS A 242 18.52 20.25 10.37
C LYS A 242 17.04 20.30 10.80
N GLY A 243 16.43 19.16 11.11
CA GLY A 243 15.00 19.07 11.43
C GLY A 243 14.08 19.25 10.21
N GLU A 244 14.61 19.21 9.00
CA GLU A 244 13.82 19.32 7.76
C GLU A 244 12.94 18.08 7.55
N ILE A 245 13.44 16.92 7.98
CA ILE A 245 12.76 15.63 7.97
C ILE A 245 12.94 14.92 9.31
N LYS A 246 12.14 13.86 9.53
CA LYS A 246 12.44 12.81 10.52
C LYS A 246 12.51 11.45 9.84
N ILE A 247 13.33 10.55 10.36
CA ILE A 247 13.38 9.14 9.96
C ILE A 247 12.90 8.30 11.15
N VAL A 248 11.73 7.66 11.01
CA VAL A 248 11.08 6.93 12.11
C VAL A 248 10.65 5.53 11.68
N GLY A 249 10.49 4.66 12.68
CA GLY A 249 10.03 3.29 12.50
C GLY A 249 8.57 3.11 12.88
N ALA A 250 7.92 2.11 12.30
CA ALA A 250 6.64 1.62 12.77
C ALA A 250 6.50 0.11 12.55
N TYR A 251 5.53 -0.47 13.24
CA TYR A 251 5.13 -1.86 13.14
C TYR A 251 3.62 -1.95 12.98
N TYR A 252 3.18 -2.59 11.89
CA TYR A 252 1.77 -2.79 11.59
C TYR A 252 1.28 -4.16 12.05
N GLU A 253 0.27 -4.16 12.90
CA GLU A 253 -0.46 -5.35 13.33
C GLU A 253 -1.53 -5.69 12.30
N LEU A 254 -1.38 -6.83 11.62
CA LEU A 254 -2.35 -7.28 10.62
C LEU A 254 -3.69 -7.63 11.27
N SER A 255 -3.63 -8.16 12.50
CA SER A 255 -4.79 -8.63 13.26
C SER A 255 -5.71 -7.51 13.75
N THR A 256 -5.15 -6.35 14.10
CA THR A 256 -5.90 -5.22 14.68
C THR A 256 -6.03 -4.02 13.74
N GLY A 257 -5.17 -3.94 12.73
CA GLY A 257 -5.04 -2.76 11.87
C GLY A 257 -4.23 -1.62 12.51
N ILE A 258 -3.70 -1.80 13.73
CA ILE A 258 -2.98 -0.76 14.46
C ILE A 258 -1.55 -0.63 13.93
N VAL A 259 -1.11 0.61 13.76
CA VAL A 259 0.30 0.95 13.50
C VAL A 259 0.94 1.49 14.77
N GLN A 260 1.86 0.72 15.35
CA GLN A 260 2.70 1.15 16.47
C GLN A 260 3.93 1.88 15.94
N PHE A 261 4.12 3.15 16.29
CA PHE A 261 5.37 3.86 16.00
C PHE A 261 6.45 3.47 17.02
N LEU A 262 7.69 3.25 16.54
CA LEU A 262 8.86 2.81 17.31
C LEU A 262 9.73 3.98 17.77
#